data_AF-A0A010QWM4-F1
#
_entry.id   AF-A0A010QWM4-F1
#
_cell.length_a   1.000
_cell.length_b   1.000
_cell.length_c   1.000
_cell.angle_alpha   90.00
_cell.angle_beta   90.00
_cell.angle_gamma   90.00
#
_symmetry.space_group_name_H-M   'P 1'
#
loop_
_entity.id
_entity.type
_entity.pdbx_description
1 polymer ?
#
loop_
_entity_poly.entity_id
_entity_poly.type
_entity_poly.pdbx_seq_one_letter_code
_entity_poly.pdbx_strand_id
1 'polypeptide(L)'
;MAFDLEEAKTHLREHGWVRVPSVLTAEEAAGVLDRLWKAKEAAEARGEDTYLSFLDPNPSNVRVFYLLELDKIFRELVSHSTAISMVKAVLGENFLISNFTANIARPGSQSMALHSDQSIVFPDPWQNVWALNVIWCLTDVNKENGATQYIPGSNK
;
A
#
# COMPACT_ATOMS: atom_id res chain seq x y z
N MET A 1 20.54 -10.07 -13.57
CA MET A 1 19.76 -9.39 -14.62
C MET A 1 19.21 -8.12 -14.00
N ALA A 2 19.27 -6.99 -14.70
CA ALA A 2 18.65 -5.76 -14.22
C ALA A 2 17.12 -5.93 -14.24
N PHE A 3 16.41 -5.29 -13.32
CA PHE A 3 14.96 -5.31 -13.27
C PHE A 3 14.38 -4.54 -14.47
N ASP A 4 13.44 -5.15 -15.21
CA ASP A 4 12.76 -4.53 -16.34
C ASP A 4 11.39 -3.97 -15.93
N LEU A 5 11.26 -2.66 -15.96
CA LEU A 5 10.04 -1.96 -15.58
C LEU A 5 8.91 -2.14 -16.61
N GLU A 6 9.23 -2.32 -17.90
CA GLU A 6 8.21 -2.50 -18.94
C GLU A 6 7.62 -3.92 -18.90
N GLU A 7 8.45 -4.92 -18.60
CA GLU A 7 7.97 -6.27 -18.30
C GLU A 7 7.06 -6.25 -17.06
N ALA A 8 7.46 -5.53 -16.01
CA ALA A 8 6.66 -5.40 -14.80
C ALA A 8 5.30 -4.72 -15.04
N LYS A 9 5.24 -3.68 -15.88
CA LYS A 9 3.98 -3.04 -16.29
C LYS A 9 3.08 -3.98 -17.06
N THR A 10 3.66 -4.81 -17.93
CA THR A 10 2.90 -5.81 -18.69
C THR A 10 2.32 -6.86 -17.77
N HIS A 11 3.13 -7.41 -16.86
CA HIS A 11 2.69 -8.35 -15.84
C HIS A 11 1.57 -7.77 -14.96
N LEU A 12 1.70 -6.51 -14.52
CA LEU A 12 0.69 -5.84 -13.72
C LEU A 12 -0.66 -5.74 -14.45
N ARG A 13 -0.67 -5.36 -15.73
CA ARG A 13 -1.90 -5.28 -16.54
C ARG A 13 -2.55 -6.64 -16.74
N GLU A 14 -1.76 -7.69 -16.94
CA GLU A 14 -2.28 -9.03 -17.24
C GLU A 14 -2.79 -9.74 -15.97
N HIS A 15 -2.04 -9.65 -14.88
CA HIS A 15 -2.26 -10.45 -13.68
C HIS A 15 -2.83 -9.67 -12.49
N GLY A 16 -2.95 -8.34 -12.59
CA GLY A 16 -3.51 -7.48 -11.55
C GLY A 16 -2.56 -7.20 -10.38
N TRP A 17 -1.31 -7.70 -10.42
CA TRP A 17 -0.29 -7.45 -9.40
C TRP A 17 1.12 -7.50 -10.00
N VAL A 18 2.07 -6.86 -9.34
CA VAL A 18 3.51 -7.02 -9.62
C VAL A 18 4.34 -6.60 -8.41
N ARG A 19 5.53 -7.17 -8.26
CA ARG A 19 6.54 -6.71 -7.29
C ARG A 19 7.64 -5.94 -8.01
N VAL A 20 7.92 -4.72 -7.54
CA VAL A 20 9.06 -3.92 -8.00
C VAL A 20 10.13 -3.93 -6.89
N PRO A 21 11.22 -4.70 -7.03
CA PRO A 21 12.24 -4.82 -5.99
C PRO A 21 13.12 -3.57 -5.93
N SER A 22 13.67 -3.31 -4.75
CA SER A 22 14.77 -2.35 -4.55
C SER A 22 14.48 -0.92 -5.05
N VAL A 23 13.23 -0.45 -4.91
CA VAL A 23 12.89 0.96 -5.17
C VAL A 23 13.48 1.87 -4.10
N LEU A 24 13.51 1.39 -2.86
CA LEU A 24 14.21 2.02 -1.74
C LEU A 24 15.40 1.13 -1.37
N THR A 25 16.51 1.76 -1.00
CA THR A 25 17.60 1.12 -0.26
C THR A 25 17.13 0.74 1.15
N ALA A 26 17.87 -0.15 1.80
CA ALA A 26 17.58 -0.54 3.18
C ALA A 26 17.65 0.67 4.15
N GLU A 27 18.57 1.60 3.91
CA GLU A 27 18.71 2.81 4.72
C GLU A 27 17.53 3.78 4.52
N GLU A 28 17.09 3.99 3.27
CA GLU A 28 15.90 4.78 2.97
C GLU A 28 14.65 4.17 3.60
N ALA A 29 14.45 2.85 3.45
CA ALA A 29 13.32 2.15 4.06
C ALA A 29 13.32 2.28 5.59
N ALA A 30 14.47 2.12 6.25
CA ALA A 30 14.61 2.32 7.69
C ALA A 30 14.31 3.77 8.10
N GLY A 31 14.77 4.75 7.32
CA GLY A 31 14.46 6.16 7.53
C GLY A 31 12.97 6.47 7.40
N VAL A 32 12.29 5.91 6.40
CA VAL A 32 10.82 6.05 6.27
C VAL A 32 10.10 5.38 7.43
N LEU A 33 10.56 4.21 7.88
CA LEU A 33 9.96 3.49 9.00
C LEU A 33 10.04 4.29 10.31
N ASP A 34 11.19 4.92 10.60
CA ASP A 34 11.34 5.82 11.74
C ASP A 34 10.34 7.00 11.67
N ARG A 35 10.21 7.62 10.49
CA ARG A 35 9.24 8.70 10.27
C ARG A 35 7.80 8.23 10.38
N LEU A 36 7.50 6.99 10.03
CA LEU A 36 6.17 6.39 10.19
C LEU A 36 5.79 6.23 11.66
N TRP A 37 6.72 5.81 12.53
CA TRP A 37 6.45 5.75 13.97
C TRP A 37 6.21 7.14 14.57
N LYS A 38 6.99 8.15 14.16
CA LYS A 38 6.74 9.55 14.57
C LYS A 38 5.40 10.07 14.04
N ALA A 39 5.01 9.71 12.83
CA ALA A 39 3.72 10.07 12.25
C ALA A 39 2.56 9.43 13.02
N LYS A 40 2.70 8.18 13.47
CA LYS A 40 1.73 7.54 14.37
C LYS A 40 1.56 8.33 15.67
N GLU A 41 2.66 8.66 16.35
CA GLU A 41 2.61 9.45 17.60
C GLU A 41 1.94 10.80 17.39
N ALA A 42 2.24 11.48 16.28
CA ALA A 42 1.62 12.75 15.91
C ALA A 42 0.11 12.60 15.62
N ALA A 43 -0.31 11.51 14.97
CA ALA A 43 -1.72 11.20 14.74
C ALA A 43 -2.47 10.98 16.08
N GLU A 44 -1.93 10.16 16.98
CA GLU A 44 -2.51 9.92 18.31
C GLU A 44 -2.60 11.23 19.13
N ALA A 45 -1.59 12.08 19.06
CA ALA A 45 -1.59 13.38 19.73
C ALA A 45 -2.68 14.34 19.20
N ARG A 46 -3.17 14.14 17.96
CA ARG A 46 -4.32 14.84 17.39
C ARG A 46 -5.66 14.20 17.74
N GLY A 47 -5.66 13.06 18.42
CA GLY A 47 -6.86 12.29 18.76
C GLY A 47 -7.33 11.35 17.66
N GLU A 48 -6.48 11.01 16.69
CA GLU A 48 -6.80 10.01 15.66
C GLU A 48 -6.68 8.59 16.23
N ASP A 49 -7.70 7.76 15.99
CA ASP A 49 -7.67 6.35 16.38
C ASP A 49 -6.69 5.57 15.50
N THR A 50 -5.73 4.88 16.12
CA THR A 50 -4.79 3.99 15.42
C THR A 50 -5.19 2.52 15.46
N TYR A 51 -6.34 2.21 16.03
CA TYR A 51 -6.96 0.89 16.07
C TYR A 51 -8.45 1.03 15.73
N LEU A 52 -8.92 0.29 14.73
CA LEU A 52 -10.33 0.33 14.31
C LEU A 52 -11.01 -1.00 14.62
N SER A 53 -11.77 -1.07 15.71
CA SER A 53 -12.39 -2.31 16.19
C SER A 53 -13.41 -2.94 15.23
N PHE A 54 -13.97 -2.16 14.31
CA PHE A 54 -14.88 -2.66 13.27
C PHE A 54 -14.15 -3.28 12.07
N LEU A 55 -12.85 -3.04 11.92
CA LEU A 55 -12.04 -3.47 10.78
C LEU A 55 -10.94 -4.47 11.20
N ASP A 56 -10.37 -4.27 12.38
CA ASP A 56 -9.24 -5.03 12.90
C ASP A 56 -9.69 -6.01 14.01
N PRO A 57 -9.38 -7.32 13.90
CA PRO A 57 -9.79 -8.32 14.89
C PRO A 57 -9.24 -8.07 16.30
N ASN A 58 -8.15 -7.30 16.42
CA ASN A 58 -7.46 -7.01 17.66
C ASN A 58 -6.57 -5.75 17.51
N PRO A 59 -6.06 -5.16 18.61
CA PRO A 59 -5.24 -3.96 18.56
C PRO A 59 -3.78 -4.19 18.16
N SER A 60 -3.37 -5.41 17.78
CA SER A 60 -2.00 -5.64 17.29
C SER A 60 -1.76 -4.91 15.98
N ASN A 61 -2.76 -4.85 15.10
CA ASN A 61 -2.66 -4.07 13.87
C ASN A 61 -2.77 -2.58 14.19
N VAL A 62 -1.82 -1.77 13.71
CA VAL A 62 -1.82 -0.32 13.90
C VAL A 62 -2.06 0.37 12.57
N ARG A 63 -3.04 1.26 12.53
CA ARG A 63 -3.36 2.07 11.35
C ARG A 63 -2.90 3.50 11.55
N VAL A 64 -2.35 4.10 10.51
CA VAL A 64 -2.02 5.53 10.48
C VAL A 64 -2.67 6.14 9.24
N PHE A 65 -3.57 7.09 9.46
CA PHE A 65 -4.28 7.80 8.41
C PHE A 65 -3.62 9.14 8.08
N TYR A 66 -4.00 9.73 6.95
CA TYR A 66 -3.58 11.08 6.55
C TYR A 66 -2.06 11.29 6.50
N LEU A 67 -1.30 10.28 6.07
CA LEU A 67 0.18 10.31 6.08
C LEU A 67 0.77 11.53 5.35
N LEU A 68 0.12 11.98 4.27
CA LEU A 68 0.56 13.14 3.48
C LEU A 68 0.65 14.43 4.31
N GLU A 69 -0.21 14.57 5.32
CA GLU A 69 -0.23 15.72 6.22
C GLU A 69 0.80 15.59 7.33
N LEU A 70 1.02 14.37 7.79
CA LEU A 70 1.86 14.07 8.96
C LEU A 70 3.34 14.30 8.68
N ASP A 71 3.81 13.98 7.46
CA ASP A 71 5.23 14.09 7.16
C ASP A 71 5.49 14.23 5.64
N LYS A 72 6.51 15.03 5.27
CA LYS A 72 6.92 15.25 3.87
C LYS A 72 7.36 13.97 3.14
N ILE A 73 7.93 12.98 3.83
CA ILE A 73 8.40 11.72 3.20
C ILE A 73 7.27 11.00 2.47
N PHE A 74 6.05 11.06 3.01
CA PHE A 74 4.90 10.40 2.39
C PHE A 74 4.44 11.14 1.12
N ARG A 75 4.64 12.46 1.05
CA ARG A 75 4.47 13.22 -0.20
C ARG A 75 5.54 12.88 -1.23
N GLU A 76 6.76 12.58 -0.80
CA GLU A 76 7.84 12.10 -1.68
C GLU A 76 7.54 10.68 -2.20
N LEU A 77 7.08 9.77 -1.34
CA LEU A 77 6.71 8.41 -1.73
C LEU A 77 5.49 8.36 -2.66
N VAL A 78 4.43 9.14 -2.37
CA VAL A 78 3.22 9.14 -3.21
C VAL A 78 3.49 9.68 -4.61
N SER A 79 4.50 10.54 -4.74
CA SER A 79 4.92 11.16 -6.00
C SER A 79 6.13 10.47 -6.64
N HIS A 80 6.59 9.35 -6.07
CA HIS A 80 7.77 8.64 -6.55
C HIS A 80 7.58 8.17 -8.00
N SER A 81 8.54 8.48 -8.88
CA SER A 81 8.45 8.26 -10.33
C SER A 81 8.10 6.82 -10.71
N THR A 82 8.70 5.84 -10.04
CA THR A 82 8.37 4.41 -10.21
C THR A 82 6.90 4.14 -9.94
N ALA A 83 6.36 4.57 -8.79
CA ALA A 83 4.96 4.35 -8.43
C ALA A 83 4.02 5.03 -9.44
N ILE A 84 4.28 6.30 -9.78
CA ILE A 84 3.51 7.05 -10.78
C ILE A 84 3.53 6.33 -12.13
N SER A 85 4.68 5.82 -12.57
CA SER A 85 4.81 5.10 -13.84
C SER A 85 3.99 3.80 -13.85
N MET A 86 3.96 3.06 -12.74
CA MET A 86 3.16 1.84 -12.60
C MET A 86 1.65 2.14 -12.59
N VAL A 87 1.22 3.21 -11.89
CA VAL A 87 -0.18 3.65 -11.86
C VAL A 87 -0.63 4.06 -13.27
N LYS A 88 0.16 4.89 -13.96
CA LYS A 88 -0.15 5.35 -15.32
C LYS A 88 -0.24 4.21 -16.32
N ALA A 89 0.54 3.15 -16.13
CA ALA A 89 0.50 1.97 -16.98
C ALA A 89 -0.83 1.19 -16.91
N VAL A 90 -1.68 1.45 -15.90
CA VAL A 90 -2.98 0.81 -15.69
C VAL A 90 -4.14 1.81 -15.82
N LEU A 91 -4.07 2.94 -15.11
CA LEU A 91 -5.16 3.93 -15.04
C LEU A 91 -5.04 5.04 -16.09
N GLY A 92 -3.92 5.11 -16.81
CA GLY A 92 -3.63 6.17 -17.77
C GLY A 92 -3.04 7.43 -17.14
N GLU A 93 -2.88 8.47 -17.96
CA GLU A 93 -2.16 9.70 -17.59
C GLU A 93 -2.86 10.52 -16.49
N ASN A 94 -4.18 10.42 -16.40
CA ASN A 94 -5.00 11.18 -15.48
C ASN A 94 -5.53 10.25 -14.39
N PHE A 95 -5.05 10.45 -13.16
CA PHE A 95 -5.54 9.74 -11.98
C PHE A 95 -5.52 10.67 -10.78
N LEU A 96 -6.23 10.28 -9.72
CA LEU A 96 -6.26 10.99 -8.44
C LEU A 96 -5.68 10.11 -7.35
N ILE A 97 -5.05 10.73 -6.36
CA ILE A 97 -4.68 10.06 -5.12
C ILE A 97 -5.93 10.04 -4.23
N SER A 98 -6.47 8.85 -3.96
CA SER A 98 -7.62 8.67 -3.07
C SER A 98 -7.22 8.80 -1.60
N ASN A 99 -6.21 8.03 -1.16
CA ASN A 99 -5.65 8.11 0.18
C ASN A 99 -4.18 7.65 0.18
N PHE A 100 -3.49 7.95 1.28
CA PHE A 100 -2.23 7.30 1.61
C PHE A 100 -2.19 7.05 3.11
N THR A 101 -2.16 5.76 3.46
CA THR A 101 -2.28 5.25 4.82
C THR A 101 -1.19 4.21 5.08
N ALA A 102 -0.95 3.90 6.34
CA ALA A 102 -0.09 2.79 6.74
C ALA A 102 -0.88 1.76 7.52
N ASN A 103 -0.52 0.50 7.29
CA ASN A 103 -0.96 -0.65 8.06
C ASN A 103 0.26 -1.36 8.63
N ILE A 104 0.43 -1.30 9.95
CA ILE A 104 1.58 -1.88 10.66
C ILE A 104 1.13 -3.17 11.34
N ALA A 105 1.34 -4.29 10.65
CA ALA A 105 1.01 -5.62 11.15
C ALA A 105 2.04 -6.08 12.20
N ARG A 106 1.79 -5.78 13.48
CA ARG A 106 2.62 -6.28 14.59
C ARG A 106 2.30 -7.75 14.89
N PRO A 107 3.16 -8.47 15.65
CA PRO A 107 2.85 -9.83 16.08
C PRO A 107 1.44 -9.98 16.66
N GLY A 108 0.70 -10.97 16.16
CA GLY A 108 -0.69 -11.21 16.53
C GLY A 108 -1.74 -10.48 15.67
N SER A 109 -1.33 -9.58 14.76
CA SER A 109 -2.23 -9.00 13.74
C SER A 109 -2.75 -10.12 12.87
N GLN A 110 -4.02 -10.47 13.01
CA GLN A 110 -4.63 -11.56 12.25
C GLN A 110 -4.89 -11.12 10.79
N SER A 111 -5.09 -12.08 9.89
CA SER A 111 -5.36 -11.79 8.48
C SER A 111 -6.67 -11.03 8.29
N MET A 112 -6.67 -10.12 7.33
CA MET A 112 -7.92 -9.56 6.80
C MET A 112 -8.70 -10.64 6.02
N ALA A 113 -10.02 -10.44 5.90
CA ALA A 113 -10.83 -11.21 4.97
C ALA A 113 -10.40 -10.93 3.52
N LEU A 114 -10.58 -11.91 2.62
CA LEU A 114 -10.37 -11.69 1.20
C LEU A 114 -11.33 -10.62 0.67
N HIS A 115 -10.83 -9.64 -0.06
CA HIS A 115 -11.61 -8.54 -0.62
C HIS A 115 -10.97 -7.98 -1.89
N SER A 116 -11.72 -7.13 -2.60
CA SER A 116 -11.22 -6.25 -3.65
C SER A 116 -11.31 -4.82 -3.14
N ASP A 117 -10.20 -4.08 -3.13
CA ASP A 117 -10.21 -2.68 -2.66
C ASP A 117 -11.09 -1.78 -3.54
N GLN A 118 -11.31 -2.16 -4.80
CA GLN A 118 -12.24 -1.43 -5.67
C GLN A 118 -13.68 -1.49 -5.13
N SER A 119 -14.09 -2.56 -4.44
CA SER A 119 -15.45 -2.69 -3.90
C SER A 119 -15.77 -1.68 -2.81
N ILE A 120 -14.74 -1.13 -2.18
CA ILE A 120 -14.87 -0.11 -1.14
C ILE A 120 -15.25 1.24 -1.76
N VAL A 121 -14.85 1.47 -3.02
CA VAL A 121 -14.98 2.77 -3.69
C VAL A 121 -16.05 2.77 -4.79
N PHE A 122 -16.25 1.64 -5.47
CA PHE A 122 -17.14 1.53 -6.62
C PHE A 122 -18.08 0.30 -6.51
N PRO A 123 -19.39 0.48 -6.70
CA PRO A 123 -20.33 -0.64 -6.74
C PRO A 123 -20.12 -1.51 -7.99
N ASP A 124 -20.55 -2.77 -7.91
CA ASP A 124 -20.60 -3.68 -9.06
C ASP A 124 -21.71 -3.28 -10.06
N PRO A 125 -21.64 -3.71 -11.34
CA PRO A 125 -20.61 -4.54 -11.96
C PRO A 125 -19.34 -3.77 -12.39
N TRP A 126 -18.17 -4.36 -12.13
CA TRP A 126 -16.89 -3.78 -12.54
C TRP A 126 -16.50 -4.22 -13.94
N GLN A 127 -16.54 -3.29 -14.89
CA GLN A 127 -16.13 -3.53 -16.28
C GLN A 127 -14.74 -2.97 -16.60
N ASN A 128 -14.18 -2.15 -15.71
CA ASN A 128 -12.89 -1.49 -15.87
C ASN A 128 -12.15 -1.47 -14.53
N VAL A 129 -10.84 -1.21 -14.60
CA VAL A 129 -10.01 -0.96 -13.43
C VAL A 129 -10.14 0.52 -13.05
N TRP A 130 -10.67 0.79 -11.87
CA TRP A 130 -10.91 2.14 -11.33
C TRP A 130 -10.00 2.49 -10.17
N ALA A 131 -9.38 1.48 -9.54
CA ALA A 131 -8.49 1.65 -8.40
C ALA A 131 -7.22 0.81 -8.57
N LEU A 132 -6.09 1.35 -8.11
CA LEU A 132 -4.82 0.64 -8.01
C LEU A 132 -4.13 1.04 -6.72
N ASN A 133 -3.63 0.06 -5.97
CA ASN A 133 -2.86 0.28 -4.76
C ASN A 133 -1.36 0.11 -5.01
N VAL A 134 -0.57 1.00 -4.44
CA VAL A 134 0.88 0.89 -4.35
C VAL A 134 1.26 0.69 -2.89
N ILE A 135 1.87 -0.45 -2.58
CA ILE A 135 2.28 -0.82 -1.22
C ILE A 135 3.79 -0.66 -1.10
N TRP A 136 4.22 0.19 -0.17
CA TRP A 136 5.63 0.37 0.18
C TRP A 136 6.00 -0.58 1.33
N CYS A 137 6.83 -1.57 1.06
CA CYS A 137 7.34 -2.48 2.08
C CYS A 137 8.55 -1.85 2.78
N LEU A 138 8.38 -1.39 4.02
CA LEU A 138 9.43 -0.72 4.81
C LEU A 138 10.23 -1.67 5.70
N THR A 139 9.76 -2.91 5.83
CA THR A 139 10.43 -4.03 6.49
C THR A 139 10.43 -5.23 5.54
N ASP A 140 11.15 -6.28 5.89
CA ASP A 140 11.01 -7.56 5.21
C ASP A 140 9.55 -8.02 5.26
N VAL A 141 9.07 -8.57 4.15
CA VAL A 141 7.70 -9.10 4.00
C VAL A 141 7.81 -10.53 3.49
N ASN A 142 7.38 -11.48 4.31
CA ASN A 142 7.46 -12.91 4.05
C ASN A 142 6.23 -13.64 4.58
N LYS A 143 6.17 -14.95 4.31
CA LYS A 143 5.00 -15.75 4.68
C LYS A 143 4.79 -15.78 6.19
N GLU A 144 5.87 -15.79 6.96
CA GLU A 144 5.89 -15.94 8.40
C GLU A 144 5.40 -14.69 9.13
N ASN A 145 5.63 -13.50 8.57
CA ASN A 145 5.23 -12.22 9.15
C ASN A 145 3.98 -11.60 8.50
N GLY A 146 3.28 -12.34 7.65
CA GLY A 146 1.97 -11.94 7.12
C GLY A 146 2.04 -11.16 5.82
N ALA A 147 2.90 -11.56 4.88
CA ALA A 147 2.91 -11.02 3.53
C ALA A 147 1.50 -10.98 2.90
N THR A 148 1.21 -9.89 2.20
CA THR A 148 -0.03 -9.73 1.45
C THR A 148 -0.25 -10.93 0.53
N GLN A 149 -1.42 -11.54 0.66
CA GLN A 149 -1.83 -12.68 -0.15
C GLN A 149 -2.77 -12.18 -1.25
N TYR A 150 -2.70 -12.83 -2.41
CA TYR A 150 -3.59 -12.58 -3.53
C TYR A 150 -3.98 -13.92 -4.16
N ILE A 151 -5.10 -13.93 -4.89
CA ILE A 151 -5.53 -15.10 -5.65
C ILE A 151 -5.13 -14.89 -7.12
N PRO A 152 -4.21 -15.69 -7.69
CA PRO A 152 -3.85 -15.58 -9.09
C PRO A 152 -5.07 -15.66 -10.01
N GLY A 153 -5.21 -14.71 -10.93
CA GLY A 153 -6.30 -14.66 -11.90
C GLY A 153 -7.63 -14.13 -11.38
N SER A 154 -7.73 -13.70 -10.11
CA SER A 154 -8.95 -13.07 -9.55
C SER A 154 -9.28 -11.69 -10.12
N ASN A 155 -8.41 -11.14 -10.98
CA ASN A 155 -8.60 -9.87 -11.70
C ASN A 155 -9.40 -10.02 -13.01
N LYS A 156 -9.92 -11.21 -13.31
CA LYS A 156 -10.71 -11.55 -14.50
C LYS A 156 -12.13 -11.90 -14.11
#